data_AF-A0A431N2N3-F1
#
_entry.id   AF-A0A431N2N3-F1
#
_cell.length_a   1.000
_cell.length_b   1.000
_cell.length_c   1.000
_cell.angle_alpha   90.00
_cell.angle_beta   90.00
_cell.angle_gamma   90.00
#
_symmetry.space_group_name_H-M   'P 1'
#
loop_
_entity.id
_entity.type
_entity.pdbx_description
1 polymer ?
#
loop_
_entity_poly.entity_id
_entity_poly.type
_entity_poly.pdbx_seq_one_letter_code
_entity_poly.pdbx_strand_id
1 'polypeptide(L)' 'MPSQKARVQNPDEMEDERSALLNRLQNLDPRAKSQPGYRTALSLLNSKFRKSTIGARVAVLQAAAFMIEVLEKLPL' A
#
# COMPACT_ATOMS: atom_id res chain seq x y z
N MET A 1 -19.07 10.86 -20.40
CA MET A 1 -18.28 10.08 -19.42
C MET A 1 -16.83 10.50 -19.57
N PRO A 2 -16.21 11.27 -18.66
CA PRO A 2 -14.79 11.55 -18.80
C PRO A 2 -14.04 10.24 -18.59
N SER A 3 -13.39 9.76 -19.64
CA SER A 3 -12.50 8.61 -19.57
C SER A 3 -11.46 8.87 -18.49
N GLN A 4 -11.52 8.11 -17.41
CA GLN A 4 -10.44 7.96 -16.45
C GLN A 4 -9.31 7.25 -17.18
N LYS A 5 -8.61 7.97 -18.08
CA LYS A 5 -7.35 7.51 -18.65
C LYS A 5 -6.49 7.18 -17.43
N ALA A 6 -6.07 5.92 -17.32
CA ALA A 6 -5.10 5.52 -16.32
C ALA A 6 -3.90 6.44 -16.47
N ARG A 7 -3.81 7.46 -15.61
CA ARG A 7 -2.68 8.36 -15.56
C ARG A 7 -1.51 7.45 -15.20
N VAL A 8 -0.56 7.31 -16.11
CA VAL A 8 0.70 6.66 -15.80
C VAL A 8 1.30 7.50 -14.68
N GLN A 9 1.18 7.02 -13.45
CA GLN A 9 1.83 7.66 -12.30
C GLN A 9 3.34 7.65 -12.59
N ASN A 10 3.99 8.78 -12.37
CA ASN A 10 5.45 8.83 -12.45
C ASN A 10 6.03 7.89 -11.37
N PRO A 11 7.09 7.10 -11.65
CA PRO A 11 7.84 6.38 -10.63
C PRO A 11 8.08 7.13 -9.31
N ASP A 12 8.32 8.44 -9.36
CA ASP A 12 8.49 9.26 -8.15
C ASP A 12 7.19 9.39 -7.34
N GLU A 13 6.06 9.66 -8.00
CA GLU A 13 4.74 9.71 -7.36
C GLU A 13 4.39 8.37 -6.68
N MET A 14 4.80 7.25 -7.29
CA MET A 14 4.60 5.91 -6.72
C MET A 14 5.46 5.68 -5.47
N GLU A 15 6.68 6.22 -5.40
CA GLU A 15 7.53 6.09 -4.22
C GLU A 15 7.03 6.98 -3.08
N ASP A 16 6.49 8.16 -3.39
CA ASP A 16 5.80 9.02 -2.44
C ASP A 16 4.55 8.32 -1.86
N GLU A 17 3.73 7.70 -2.72
CA GLU A 17 2.56 6.92 -2.29
C GLU A 17 2.99 5.73 -1.42
N ARG A 18 4.03 4.99 -1.83
CA ARG A 18 4.60 3.88 -1.04
C ARG A 18 5.03 4.35 0.35
N SER A 19 5.72 5.49 0.42
CA SER A 19 6.21 6.07 1.67
C SER A 19 5.06 6.53 2.57
N ALA A 20 4.02 7.14 2.01
CA ALA A 20 2.81 7.51 2.74
C ALA A 20 2.08 6.29 3.31
N LEU A 21 1.92 5.23 2.51
CA LEU A 21 1.31 3.96 2.97
C LEU A 21 2.15 3.29 4.05
N LEU A 22 3.49 3.32 3.93
CA LEU A 22 4.38 2.76 4.94
C LEU A 22 4.27 3.51 6.27
N ASN A 23 4.19 4.83 6.24
CA ASN A 23 3.98 5.66 7.43
C ASN A 23 2.63 5.37 8.08
N ARG A 24 1.54 5.27 7.28
CA ARG A 24 0.21 4.87 7.81
C ARG A 24 0.26 3.51 8.50
N LEU A 25 0.86 2.52 7.84
CA LEU A 25 1.02 1.16 8.38
C LEU A 25 1.79 1.19 9.71
N GLN A 26 2.89 1.93 9.79
CA GLN A 26 3.70 2.04 11.00
C GLN A 26 2.99 2.75 12.16
N ASN A 27 1.98 3.57 11.88
CA ASN A 27 1.21 4.30 12.90
C ASN A 27 -0.04 3.56 13.39
N LEU A 28 -0.29 2.33 12.91
CA LEU A 28 -1.39 1.51 13.42
C LEU A 28 -1.23 1.17 14.90
N ASP A 29 -2.37 0.92 15.55
CA ASP A 29 -2.44 0.39 16.92
C ASP A 29 -1.62 -0.92 17.03
N PRO A 30 -0.92 -1.17 18.15
CA PRO A 30 -0.15 -2.40 18.35
C PRO A 30 -0.94 -3.69 18.13
N ARG A 31 -2.25 -3.72 18.45
CA ARG A 31 -3.13 -4.88 18.19
C ARG A 31 -3.43 -5.08 16.71
N ALA A 32 -3.40 -4.02 15.90
CA ALA A 32 -3.49 -4.12 14.44
C ALA A 32 -2.17 -4.65 13.87
N LYS A 33 -1.02 -4.23 14.46
CA LYS A 33 0.31 -4.68 14.05
C LYS A 33 0.56 -6.17 14.31
N SER A 34 -0.13 -6.77 15.29
CA SER A 34 -0.04 -8.21 15.56
C SER A 34 -0.82 -9.07 14.55
N GLN A 35 -1.72 -8.46 13.76
CA GLN A 35 -2.50 -9.18 12.77
C GLN A 35 -1.62 -9.64 11.59
N PRO A 36 -1.90 -10.82 10.99
CA PRO A 36 -1.16 -11.30 9.82
C PRO A 36 -1.15 -10.29 8.67
N GLY A 37 -2.21 -9.49 8.57
CA GLY A 37 -2.34 -8.49 7.53
C GLY A 37 -1.23 -7.43 7.57
N TYR A 38 -0.77 -7.04 8.75
CA TYR A 38 0.31 -6.05 8.89
C TYR A 38 1.59 -6.51 8.16
N ARG A 39 1.99 -7.77 8.37
CA ARG A 39 3.19 -8.35 7.74
C ARG A 39 3.04 -8.44 6.22
N THR A 40 1.84 -8.75 5.74
CA THR A 40 1.54 -8.81 4.30
C THR A 40 1.63 -7.43 3.65
N ALA A 41 1.03 -6.40 4.25
CA ALA A 41 1.14 -5.01 3.78
C ALA A 41 2.59 -4.53 3.78
N LEU A 42 3.35 -4.85 4.83
CA LEU A 42 4.77 -4.51 4.91
C LEU A 42 5.60 -5.17 3.80
N SER A 43 5.33 -6.45 3.49
CA SER A 43 5.99 -7.18 2.40
C SER A 43 5.65 -6.62 1.03
N LEU A 44 4.39 -6.21 0.82
CA LEU A 44 3.95 -5.53 -0.40
C LEU A 44 4.77 -4.24 -0.62
N LEU A 45 4.84 -3.38 0.40
CA LEU A 45 5.48 -2.07 0.30
C LEU A 45 7.02 -2.12 0.25
N ASN A 46 7.67 -3.05 0.96
CA ASN A 46 9.13 -3.06 1.03
C ASN A 46 9.79 -3.99 0.02
N SER A 47 9.14 -5.11 -0.33
CA SER A 47 9.72 -6.14 -1.18
C SER A 47 9.07 -6.18 -2.55
N LYS A 48 7.76 -6.41 -2.61
CA LYS A 48 7.07 -6.61 -3.90
C LYS A 48 7.12 -5.35 -4.76
N PHE A 49 6.83 -4.19 -4.18
CA PHE A 49 6.85 -2.90 -4.91
C PHE A 49 8.19 -2.67 -5.62
N ARG A 50 9.31 -2.87 -4.91
CA ARG A 50 10.66 -2.62 -5.45
C ARG A 50 11.03 -3.57 -6.59
N LYS A 51 10.51 -4.80 -6.55
CA LYS A 51 10.76 -5.86 -7.55
C LYS A 51 9.78 -5.83 -8.74
N SER A 52 8.66 -5.11 -8.60
CA SER A 52 7.62 -5.03 -9.61
C SER A 52 7.97 -4.06 -10.74
N THR A 53 7.46 -4.36 -11.94
CA THR A 53 7.42 -3.41 -13.07
C THR A 53 6.57 -2.20 -12.71
N ILE A 54 6.75 -1.07 -13.41
CA ILE A 54 5.98 0.16 -13.16
C ILE A 54 4.47 -0.10 -13.18
N GLY A 55 3.97 -0.86 -14.16
CA GLY A 55 2.54 -1.21 -14.21
C GLY A 55 2.09 -2.07 -13.03
N ALA A 56 2.91 -3.03 -12.59
CA ALA A 56 2.59 -3.88 -11.45
C ALA A 56 2.69 -3.13 -10.10
N ARG A 57 3.48 -2.06 -10.00
CA ARG A 57 3.58 -1.23 -8.78
C ARG A 57 2.24 -0.62 -8.41
N VAL A 58 1.44 -0.19 -9.38
CA VAL A 58 0.07 0.32 -9.13
C VAL A 58 -0.77 -0.72 -8.40
N ALA A 59 -0.79 -1.97 -8.89
CA ALA A 59 -1.54 -3.05 -8.26
C ALA A 59 -1.00 -3.39 -6.86
N VAL A 60 0.33 -3.33 -6.66
CA VAL A 60 0.95 -3.54 -5.35
C VAL A 60 0.56 -2.44 -4.36
N LEU A 61 0.58 -1.17 -4.78
CA LEU A 61 0.16 -0.03 -3.95
C LEU A 61 -1.31 -0.14 -3.57
N GLN A 62 -2.20 -0.44 -4.52
CA GLN A 62 -3.63 -0.63 -4.27
C GLN A 62 -3.90 -1.79 -3.30
N ALA A 63 -3.23 -2.93 -3.48
CA ALA A 63 -3.36 -4.06 -2.57
C ALA A 63 -2.88 -3.73 -1.15
N ALA A 64 -1.77 -2.99 -1.02
CA ALA A 64 -1.26 -2.54 0.27
C ALA A 64 -2.21 -1.54 0.93
N ALA A 65 -2.74 -0.58 0.17
CA ALA A 65 -3.70 0.41 0.65
C ALA A 65 -4.97 -0.25 1.20
N PHE A 66 -5.57 -1.18 0.43
CA PHE A 66 -6.74 -1.93 0.89
C PHE A 66 -6.47 -2.69 2.20
N MET A 67 -5.32 -3.35 2.29
CA MET A 67 -4.92 -4.07 3.50
C MET A 67 -4.77 -3.14 4.72
N ILE A 68 -4.17 -1.96 4.52
CA ILE A 68 -4.04 -0.95 5.57
C ILE A 68 -5.43 -0.47 6.00
N GLU A 69 -6.33 -0.16 5.06
CA GLU A 69 -7.70 0.28 5.38
C GLU A 69 -8.50 -0.76 6.17
N VAL A 70 -8.33 -2.05 5.86
CA VAL A 70 -8.96 -3.13 6.63
C VAL A 70 -8.40 -3.16 8.05
N LEU A 71 -7.08 -3.07 8.21
CA LEU A 71 -6.42 -3.07 9.53
C LEU A 71 -6.81 -1.85 10.38
N GLU A 72 -6.96 -0.68 9.75
CA GLU A 72 -7.41 0.57 10.40
C GLU A 72 -8.85 0.45 10.96
N LYS A 73 -9.67 -0.44 10.40
CA LYS A 73 -11.10 -0.60 10.75
C LYS A 73 -11.37 -1.82 11.64
N LEU A 74 -10.34 -2.58 12.03
CA LEU A 74 -10.54 -3.73 12.90
C LEU A 74 -11.04 -3.28 14.28
N PRO A 75 -12.06 -3.94 14.85
CA PRO A 75 -12.44 -3.74 16.24
C PRO A 75 -11.38 -4.43 17.12
N LEU A 76 -10.44 -3.64 17.66
CA LEU A 76 -9.25 -4.12 18.37
C LEU A 76 -9.27 -3.82 19.85
#